data_AF-A0A2P6PF54-F1
#
_entry.id   AF-A0A2P6PF54-F1
#
_cell.length_a   1.000
_cell.length_b   1.000
_cell.length_c   1.000
_cell.angle_alpha   90.00
_cell.angle_beta   90.00
_cell.angle_gamma   90.00
#
_symmetry.space_group_name_H-M   'P 1'
#
loop_
_entity.id
_entity.type
_entity.pdbx_description
1 polymer ?
#
loop_
_entity_poly.entity_id
_entity_poly.type
_entity_poly.pdbx_seq_one_letter_code
_entity_poly.pdbx_strand_id
1 'polypeptide(L)'
;MSGPQCCFYSPVINTSCGSDCAEKFGGLNVCVTGSPNPKRAILLISGDNNRPLAVWLKDHGTGFEDAKLLIEALIGKGFSAIGAAGFCWGAKIVTALAKSESIQASVLLYPSFISVMILRVDSYVKIFPKVAHGWVVRYDVDNEGAAKSAEEAHNDMLQGFAKHVE
;
A
#
# COMPACT_ATOMS: atom_id res chain seq x y z
N MET A 1 12.07 14.67 -10.94
CA MET A 1 12.85 13.44 -10.72
C MET A 1 12.94 13.24 -9.22
N SER A 2 12.43 12.12 -8.67
CA SER A 2 12.52 11.82 -7.24
C SER A 2 13.98 11.58 -6.85
N GLY A 3 14.49 12.29 -5.85
CA GLY A 3 15.88 12.18 -5.39
C GLY A 3 16.11 10.97 -4.46
N PRO A 4 17.36 10.78 -3.97
CA PRO A 4 17.79 9.64 -3.15
C PRO A 4 17.09 9.52 -1.78
N GLN A 5 16.25 10.48 -1.40
CA GLN A 5 15.40 10.43 -0.21
C GLN A 5 14.42 9.23 -0.18
N CYS A 6 14.28 8.47 -1.27
CA CYS A 6 13.54 7.20 -1.28
C CYS A 6 14.08 6.15 -0.29
N CYS A 7 15.37 6.20 0.08
CA CYS A 7 16.13 5.03 0.54
C CYS A 7 16.41 4.84 2.05
N PHE A 8 15.91 5.70 2.97
CA PHE A 8 16.46 5.69 4.34
C PHE A 8 15.52 5.47 5.53
N TYR A 9 14.19 5.42 5.37
CA TYR A 9 13.29 5.09 6.49
C TYR A 9 12.08 4.28 6.01
N SER A 10 12.02 3.01 6.39
CA SER A 10 10.81 2.18 6.32
C SER A 10 9.78 2.72 7.31
N PRO A 11 8.48 2.73 6.98
CA PRO A 11 7.46 3.23 7.90
C PRO A 11 7.47 2.41 9.19
N VAL A 12 7.57 3.10 10.33
CA VAL A 12 7.18 2.54 11.63
C VAL A 12 5.67 2.72 11.72
N ILE A 13 4.92 1.68 11.37
CA ILE A 13 3.47 1.64 11.57
C ILE A 13 3.23 1.46 13.06
N ASN A 14 2.62 2.45 13.72
CA ASN A 14 2.28 2.37 15.13
C ASN A 14 1.19 1.30 15.32
N THR A 15 1.54 0.23 16.04
CA THR A 15 0.75 -0.97 16.30
C THR A 15 -0.26 -0.75 17.41
N SER A 16 -1.49 -0.37 17.06
CA SER A 16 -2.64 -0.52 17.96
C SER A 16 -3.51 -1.75 17.66
N CYS A 17 -3.13 -2.57 16.67
CA CYS A 17 -3.76 -3.87 16.44
C CYS A 17 -2.66 -4.95 16.31
N GLY A 18 -2.86 -6.06 17.01
CA GLY A 18 -1.83 -7.01 17.44
C GLY A 18 -0.83 -7.49 16.38
N SER A 19 0.42 -7.61 16.84
CA SER A 19 1.53 -8.44 16.36
C SER A 19 1.35 -9.14 15.01
N ASP A 20 1.92 -8.54 13.96
CA ASP A 20 2.87 -9.17 13.01
C ASP A 20 3.30 -8.12 11.96
N CYS A 21 4.11 -7.14 12.40
CA CYS A 21 4.61 -6.10 11.52
C CYS A 21 5.91 -6.55 10.83
N ALA A 22 5.83 -6.65 9.50
CA ALA A 22 6.91 -6.84 8.55
C ALA A 22 7.42 -8.27 8.36
N GLU A 23 6.59 -9.12 7.76
CA GLU A 23 7.12 -10.27 7.03
C GLU A 23 7.63 -9.81 5.64
N LYS A 24 8.87 -10.16 5.33
CA LYS A 24 9.45 -9.93 4.00
C LYS A 24 8.97 -11.02 3.05
N PHE A 25 8.06 -10.68 2.15
CA PHE A 25 7.59 -11.57 1.09
C PHE A 25 8.13 -11.11 -0.25
N GLY A 26 8.94 -11.92 -0.92
CA GLY A 26 9.49 -11.56 -2.23
C GLY A 26 10.36 -10.30 -2.25
N GLY A 27 10.93 -9.90 -1.10
CA GLY A 27 11.64 -8.61 -0.97
C GLY A 27 10.72 -7.40 -0.76
N LEU A 28 9.43 -7.59 -0.50
CA LEU A 28 8.49 -6.53 -0.14
C LEU A 28 8.29 -6.48 1.36
N ASN A 29 8.02 -5.27 1.86
CA ASN A 29 7.51 -5.11 3.21
C ASN A 29 5.98 -5.15 3.13
N VAL A 30 5.40 -6.24 3.64
CA VAL A 30 3.95 -6.39 3.77
C VAL A 30 3.58 -6.30 5.24
N CYS A 31 2.59 -5.46 5.54
CA CYS A 31 1.94 -5.45 6.85
C CYS A 31 0.49 -5.88 6.65
N VAL A 32 0.03 -6.81 7.48
CA VAL A 32 -1.35 -7.26 7.49
C VAL A 32 -2.00 -6.75 8.77
N THR A 33 -3.14 -6.10 8.63
CA THR A 33 -4.02 -5.80 9.76
C THR A 33 -5.39 -6.41 9.48
N GLY A 34 -6.05 -6.93 10.49
CA GLY A 34 -7.36 -7.54 10.31
C GLY A 34 -8.14 -7.61 11.60
N SER A 35 -9.47 -7.58 11.48
CA SER A 35 -10.37 -7.90 12.58
C SER A 35 -10.93 -9.30 12.34
N PRO A 36 -11.01 -10.17 13.38
CA PRO A 36 -11.75 -11.42 13.27
C PRO A 36 -13.27 -11.16 13.23
N ASN A 37 -13.71 -9.94 13.54
CA ASN A 37 -15.12 -9.57 13.53
C ASN A 37 -15.31 -8.08 13.20
N PRO A 38 -15.82 -7.70 12.02
CA PRO A 38 -16.09 -8.54 10.83
C PRO A 38 -14.79 -9.13 10.25
N LYS A 39 -14.86 -10.28 9.56
CA LYS A 39 -13.70 -11.06 9.05
C LYS A 39 -12.97 -10.38 7.87
N ARG A 40 -12.40 -9.21 8.13
CA ARG A 40 -11.75 -8.34 7.16
C ARG A 40 -10.25 -8.26 7.39
N ALA A 41 -9.48 -8.27 6.32
CA ALA A 41 -8.05 -8.01 6.35
C ALA A 41 -7.68 -6.90 5.35
N ILE A 42 -6.74 -6.05 5.75
CA ILE A 42 -6.13 -5.03 4.89
C ILE A 42 -4.64 -5.32 4.79
N LEU A 43 -4.15 -5.43 3.56
CA LEU A 43 -2.73 -5.55 3.25
C LEU A 43 -2.15 -4.17 2.95
N LEU A 44 -1.04 -3.84 3.60
CA LEU A 44 -0.25 -2.65 3.30
C LEU A 44 1.04 -3.10 2.61
N ILE A 45 1.20 -2.75 1.32
CA ILE A 45 2.32 -3.21 0.50
C ILE A 45 3.22 -2.03 0.15
N SER A 46 4.47 -2.07 0.63
CA SER A 46 5.51 -1.12 0.26
C SER A 46 6.66 -1.82 -0.46
N GLY A 47 7.21 -1.17 -1.50
CA GLY A 47 8.45 -1.62 -2.13
C GLY A 47 9.65 -1.48 -1.19
N ASP A 48 10.65 -2.36 -1.34
CA ASP A 48 11.97 -2.20 -0.75
C ASP A 48 12.74 -1.12 -1.52
N ASN A 49 12.98 0.01 -0.85
CA ASN A 49 13.68 1.16 -1.42
C ASN A 49 15.14 1.23 -0.96
N ASN A 50 15.64 0.24 -0.21
CA ASN A 50 16.97 0.28 0.40
C ASN A 50 18.08 -0.22 -0.55
N ARG A 51 17.76 -0.50 -1.82
CA ARG A 51 18.69 -1.00 -2.83
C ARG A 51 18.84 0.01 -3.97
N PRO A 52 20.04 0.11 -4.61
CA PRO A 52 20.23 0.97 -5.77
C PRO A 52 19.22 0.65 -6.88
N LEU A 53 18.69 1.67 -7.56
CA LEU A 53 17.65 1.53 -8.59
C LEU A 53 17.98 0.48 -9.66
N ALA A 54 19.25 0.38 -10.07
CA ALA A 54 19.71 -0.58 -11.07
C ALA A 54 19.72 -2.04 -10.57
N VAL A 55 19.98 -2.26 -9.28
CA VAL A 55 19.89 -3.58 -8.64
C VAL A 55 18.41 -3.93 -8.46
N TRP A 56 17.65 -2.97 -7.96
CA TRP A 56 16.22 -3.10 -7.75
C TRP A 56 15.46 -3.44 -9.05
N LEU A 57 15.77 -2.78 -10.17
CA LEU A 57 15.09 -3.01 -11.46
C LEU A 57 15.36 -4.42 -12.03
N LYS A 58 16.46 -5.07 -11.64
CA LYS A 58 16.76 -6.46 -12.03
C LYS A 58 15.91 -7.47 -11.27
N ASP A 59 15.56 -7.16 -10.02
CA ASP A 59 14.83 -8.05 -9.11
C ASP A 59 13.30 -7.73 -9.05
N HIS A 60 12.84 -6.67 -9.73
CA HIS A 60 11.52 -6.04 -9.55
C HIS A 60 10.27 -6.86 -9.94
N GLY A 61 10.41 -8.16 -10.21
CA GLY A 61 9.40 -8.99 -10.87
C GLY A 61 8.47 -9.83 -9.96
N THR A 62 8.74 -10.03 -8.68
CA THR A 62 8.17 -11.21 -7.97
C THR A 62 7.00 -10.93 -7.02
N GLY A 63 6.75 -9.67 -6.69
CA GLY A 63 5.86 -9.30 -5.60
C GLY A 63 4.38 -9.70 -5.71
N PHE A 64 3.89 -9.94 -6.93
CA PHE A 64 2.49 -10.23 -7.17
C PHE A 64 2.09 -11.65 -6.73
N GLU A 65 2.86 -12.67 -7.12
CA GLU A 65 2.55 -14.05 -6.75
C GLU A 65 2.68 -14.27 -5.24
N ASP A 66 3.69 -13.66 -4.62
CA ASP A 66 3.86 -13.69 -3.17
C ASP A 66 2.66 -13.05 -2.45
N ALA A 67 2.15 -11.93 -2.96
CA ALA A 67 0.97 -11.29 -2.40
C ALA A 67 -0.31 -12.13 -2.58
N LYS A 68 -0.43 -12.89 -3.67
CA LYS A 68 -1.55 -13.83 -3.85
C LYS A 68 -1.49 -14.97 -2.84
N LEU A 69 -0.32 -15.56 -2.62
CA LEU A 69 -0.15 -16.61 -1.60
C LEU A 69 -0.55 -16.11 -0.20
N LEU A 70 -0.24 -14.85 0.11
CA LEU A 70 -0.64 -14.25 1.38
C LEU A 70 -2.16 -14.05 1.47
N ILE A 71 -2.81 -13.63 0.37
CA ILE A 71 -4.28 -13.53 0.29
C ILE A 71 -4.92 -14.91 0.49
N GLU A 72 -4.40 -15.96 -0.16
CA GLU A 72 -4.87 -17.33 0.00
C GLU A 72 -4.72 -17.82 1.44
N ALA A 73 -3.60 -17.51 2.09
CA ALA A 73 -3.39 -17.83 3.50
C ALA A 73 -4.39 -17.11 4.42
N LEU A 74 -4.75 -15.85 4.13
CA LEU A 74 -5.78 -15.11 4.87
C LEU A 74 -7.17 -15.72 4.67
N ILE A 75 -7.50 -16.10 3.43
CA ILE A 75 -8.75 -16.81 3.13
C ILE A 75 -8.80 -18.14 3.90
N GLY A 76 -7.70 -18.90 3.92
CA GLY A 76 -7.58 -20.14 4.70
C GLY A 76 -7.73 -19.94 6.22
N LYS A 77 -7.36 -18.76 6.74
CA LYS A 77 -7.59 -18.35 8.13
C LYS A 77 -9.03 -17.85 8.38
N GLY A 78 -9.87 -17.79 7.35
CA GLY A 78 -11.29 -17.46 7.44
C GLY A 78 -11.64 -16.01 7.12
N PHE A 79 -10.69 -15.18 6.66
CA PHE A 79 -11.00 -13.83 6.18
C PHE A 79 -11.80 -13.92 4.86
N SER A 80 -12.96 -13.26 4.81
CA SER A 80 -13.85 -13.28 3.64
C SER A 80 -13.75 -12.00 2.80
N ALA A 81 -13.09 -10.98 3.33
CA ALA A 81 -13.06 -9.65 2.77
C ALA A 81 -11.65 -9.07 2.88
N ILE A 82 -11.04 -8.74 1.75
CA ILE A 82 -9.63 -8.35 1.69
C ILE A 82 -9.50 -7.07 0.87
N GLY A 83 -8.94 -6.03 1.49
CA GLY A 83 -8.49 -4.81 0.80
C GLY A 83 -6.97 -4.73 0.76
N ALA A 84 -6.42 -3.91 -0.13
CA ALA A 84 -4.99 -3.63 -0.14
C ALA A 84 -4.66 -2.17 -0.44
N ALA A 85 -3.66 -1.62 0.27
CA ALA A 85 -3.09 -0.31 0.03
C ALA A 85 -1.65 -0.46 -0.49
N GLY A 86 -1.35 0.21 -1.60
CA GLY A 86 -0.06 0.14 -2.27
C GLY A 86 0.67 1.47 -2.25
N PHE A 87 1.92 1.43 -1.81
CA PHE A 87 2.76 2.61 -1.58
C PHE A 87 3.93 2.65 -2.57
N CYS A 88 4.10 3.76 -3.31
CA CYS A 88 5.13 3.88 -4.37
C CYS A 88 5.07 2.71 -5.37
N TRP A 89 6.00 1.75 -5.31
CA TRP A 89 5.98 0.55 -6.16
C TRP A 89 4.91 -0.45 -5.75
N GLY A 90 4.60 -0.54 -4.46
CA GLY A 90 3.54 -1.41 -3.94
C GLY A 90 2.20 -1.13 -4.61
N ALA A 91 1.99 0.09 -5.12
CA ALA A 91 0.83 0.43 -5.93
C ALA A 91 0.70 -0.41 -7.21
N LYS A 92 1.80 -0.82 -7.85
CA LYS A 92 1.75 -1.68 -9.03
C LYS A 92 1.28 -3.09 -8.68
N ILE A 93 1.71 -3.59 -7.53
CA ILE A 93 1.32 -4.91 -7.03
C ILE A 93 -0.16 -4.88 -6.67
N VAL A 94 -0.59 -3.88 -5.90
CA VAL A 94 -2.00 -3.70 -5.54
C VAL A 94 -2.87 -3.49 -6.79
N THR A 95 -2.37 -2.81 -7.82
CA THR A 95 -3.05 -2.71 -9.12
C THR A 95 -3.18 -4.07 -9.80
N ALA A 96 -2.14 -4.91 -9.76
CA ALA A 96 -2.19 -6.25 -10.32
C ALA A 96 -3.18 -7.14 -9.56
N LEU A 97 -3.21 -7.05 -8.21
CA LEU A 97 -4.17 -7.76 -7.35
C LEU A 97 -5.62 -7.35 -7.64
N ALA A 98 -5.86 -6.05 -7.83
CA ALA A 98 -7.18 -5.55 -8.21
C ALA A 98 -7.61 -6.09 -9.58
N LYS A 99 -6.70 -6.13 -10.56
CA LYS A 99 -6.97 -6.68 -11.90
C LYS A 99 -7.20 -8.20 -11.92
N SER A 100 -6.65 -8.93 -10.95
CA SER A 100 -6.90 -10.36 -10.78
C SER A 100 -8.07 -10.66 -9.86
N GLU A 101 -8.88 -9.65 -9.50
CA GLU A 101 -10.05 -9.76 -8.62
C GLU A 101 -9.73 -10.43 -7.27
N SER A 102 -8.47 -10.34 -6.82
CA SER A 102 -8.00 -10.99 -5.59
C SER A 102 -8.28 -10.16 -4.34
N ILE A 103 -8.71 -8.91 -4.51
CA ILE A 103 -9.06 -7.96 -3.45
C ILE A 103 -10.34 -7.21 -3.81
N GLN A 104 -11.13 -6.84 -2.81
CA GLN A 104 -12.37 -6.08 -2.96
C GLN A 104 -12.12 -4.58 -3.19
N ALA A 105 -11.10 -4.04 -2.56
CA ALA A 105 -10.76 -2.62 -2.63
C ALA A 105 -9.25 -2.42 -2.76
N SER A 106 -8.87 -1.47 -3.60
CA SER A 106 -7.48 -1.06 -3.77
C SER A 106 -7.32 0.43 -3.49
N VAL A 107 -6.31 0.80 -2.71
CA VAL A 107 -5.92 2.20 -2.48
C VAL A 107 -4.48 2.39 -2.90
N LEU A 108 -4.20 3.39 -3.74
CA LEU A 108 -2.86 3.66 -4.26
C LEU A 108 -2.38 5.00 -3.71
N LEU A 109 -1.31 4.97 -2.90
CA LEU A 109 -0.76 6.15 -2.24
C LEU A 109 0.59 6.50 -2.87
N TYR A 110 0.70 7.74 -3.37
CA TYR A 110 1.85 8.26 -4.12
C TYR A 110 2.45 7.24 -5.12
N PRO A 111 1.63 6.62 -5.98
CA PRO A 111 2.09 5.56 -6.86
C PRO A 111 3.17 6.03 -7.84
N SER A 112 4.13 5.16 -8.11
CA SER A 112 5.18 5.39 -9.12
C SER A 112 4.75 4.81 -10.47
N PHE A 113 4.75 5.63 -11.51
CA PHE A 113 4.45 5.21 -12.90
C PHE A 113 3.07 4.55 -13.06
N ILE A 114 2.00 5.28 -12.76
CA ILE A 114 0.62 4.85 -13.07
C ILE A 114 0.44 4.74 -14.59
N SER A 115 -0.19 3.64 -15.05
CA SER A 115 -0.71 3.52 -16.41
C SER A 115 -2.20 3.89 -16.47
N VAL A 116 -2.63 4.50 -17.57
CA VAL A 116 -4.03 4.92 -17.81
C VAL A 116 -5.03 3.76 -17.71
N MET A 117 -4.56 2.50 -17.80
CA MET A 117 -5.37 1.30 -17.64
C MET A 117 -6.05 1.16 -16.26
N ILE A 118 -5.62 1.90 -15.23
CA ILE A 118 -6.27 1.88 -13.91
C ILE A 118 -7.67 2.51 -13.94
N LEU A 119 -7.97 3.37 -14.92
CA LEU A 119 -9.23 4.14 -14.99
C LEU A 119 -10.44 3.37 -15.55
N ARG A 120 -10.35 2.05 -15.76
CA ARG A 120 -11.47 1.24 -16.28
C ARG A 120 -12.31 0.54 -15.21
N VAL A 121 -11.99 0.77 -13.94
CA VAL A 121 -12.78 0.33 -12.78
C VAL A 121 -13.38 1.55 -12.09
N ASP A 122 -14.41 1.36 -11.26
CA ASP A 122 -14.90 2.44 -10.39
C ASP A 122 -13.72 2.98 -9.57
N SER A 123 -13.41 4.26 -9.76
CA SER A 123 -12.16 4.84 -9.30
C SER A 123 -12.35 6.27 -8.83
N TYR A 124 -11.72 6.57 -7.71
CA TYR A 124 -11.63 7.91 -7.13
C TYR A 124 -10.17 8.34 -7.12
N VAL A 125 -9.90 9.53 -7.65
CA VAL A 125 -8.55 10.10 -7.71
C VAL A 125 -8.56 11.47 -7.04
N LYS A 126 -7.69 11.64 -6.05
CA LYS A 126 -7.45 12.91 -5.36
C LYS A 126 -6.00 13.32 -5.52
N ILE A 127 -5.79 14.55 -5.97
CA ILE A 127 -4.46 15.14 -6.16
C ILE A 127 -4.19 16.11 -5.02
N PHE A 128 -3.12 15.85 -4.28
CA PHE A 128 -2.60 16.77 -3.27
C PHE A 128 -1.49 17.61 -3.91
N PRO A 129 -1.70 18.90 -4.20
CA PRO A 129 -0.65 19.73 -4.78
C PRO A 129 0.42 20.06 -3.72
N LYS A 130 1.64 20.37 -4.16
CA LYS A 130 2.76 20.85 -3.31
C LYS A 130 3.28 19.87 -2.25
N VAL A 131 2.98 18.58 -2.39
CA VAL A 131 3.56 17.52 -1.57
C VAL A 131 4.63 16.75 -2.35
N ALA A 132 5.70 16.32 -1.68
CA ALA A 132 6.80 15.57 -2.28
C ALA A 132 6.46 14.08 -2.42
N HIS A 133 7.11 13.32 -3.31
CA HIS A 133 6.87 11.87 -3.38
C HIS A 133 7.16 11.17 -2.03
N GLY A 134 6.29 10.25 -1.60
CA GLY A 134 6.39 9.57 -0.29
C GLY A 134 5.85 10.36 0.90
N TRP A 135 5.31 11.56 0.68
CA TRP A 135 4.80 12.46 1.70
C TRP A 135 3.79 11.83 2.67
N VAL A 136 2.93 10.93 2.22
CA VAL A 136 1.90 10.29 3.06
C VAL A 136 2.51 9.58 4.28
N VAL A 137 3.74 9.07 4.15
CA VAL A 137 4.44 8.34 5.23
C VAL A 137 5.70 9.04 5.73
N ARG A 138 6.12 10.15 5.10
CA ARG A 138 7.38 10.87 5.36
C ARG A 138 7.20 12.38 5.46
N TYR A 139 5.99 12.85 5.73
CA TYR A 139 5.76 14.27 5.94
C TYR A 139 6.53 14.73 7.17
N ASP A 140 7.08 15.94 7.06
CA ASP A 140 7.60 16.65 8.23
C ASP A 140 6.40 17.08 9.09
N VAL A 141 6.39 16.68 10.36
CA VAL A 141 5.31 17.00 11.30
C VAL A 141 5.25 18.50 11.59
N ASP A 142 6.39 19.20 11.47
CA ASP A 142 6.47 20.65 11.64
C ASP A 142 5.99 21.40 10.38
N ASN A 143 5.90 20.70 9.24
CA ASN A 143 5.25 21.21 8.05
C ASN A 143 3.74 20.92 8.09
N GLU A 144 2.98 21.83 8.69
CA GLU A 144 1.53 21.70 8.84
C GLU A 144 0.80 21.35 7.54
N GLY A 145 1.24 21.89 6.40
CA GLY A 145 0.60 21.64 5.12
C GLY A 145 0.77 20.19 4.66
N ALA A 146 1.98 19.64 4.82
CA ALA A 146 2.26 18.25 4.50
C ALA A 146 1.58 17.30 5.50
N ALA A 147 1.56 17.66 6.79
CA ALA A 147 0.91 16.88 7.83
C ALA A 147 -0.61 16.78 7.63
N LYS A 148 -1.29 17.92 7.42
CA LYS A 148 -2.74 17.95 7.14
C LYS A 148 -3.11 17.15 5.90
N SER A 149 -2.32 17.31 4.83
CA SER A 149 -2.53 16.50 3.64
C SER A 149 -2.44 15.01 3.97
N ALA A 150 -1.47 14.60 4.81
CA ALA A 150 -1.15 13.19 5.01
C ALA A 150 -2.20 12.52 5.88
N GLU A 151 -2.67 13.23 6.90
CA GLU A 151 -3.84 12.88 7.68
C GLU A 151 -5.09 12.73 6.78
N GLU A 152 -5.32 13.69 5.89
CA GLU A 152 -6.44 13.63 4.95
C GLU A 152 -6.36 12.40 4.02
N ALA A 153 -5.18 12.11 3.45
CA ALA A 153 -4.97 10.92 2.62
C ALA A 153 -5.17 9.60 3.39
N HIS A 154 -4.74 9.54 4.66
CA HIS A 154 -5.00 8.38 5.52
C HIS A 154 -6.48 8.22 5.82
N ASN A 155 -7.19 9.31 6.10
CA ASN A 155 -8.63 9.28 6.34
C ASN A 155 -9.40 8.84 5.09
N ASP A 156 -9.03 9.35 3.90
CA ASP A 156 -9.63 8.92 2.63
C ASP A 156 -9.41 7.41 2.38
N MET A 157 -8.20 6.90 2.68
CA MET A 157 -7.90 5.47 2.59
C MET A 157 -8.78 4.64 3.53
N LEU A 158 -8.90 5.04 4.80
CA LEU A 158 -9.71 4.34 5.80
C LEU A 158 -11.18 4.35 5.42
N GLN A 159 -11.71 5.47 4.96
CA GLN A 159 -13.10 5.58 4.49
C GLN A 159 -13.34 4.71 3.26
N GLY A 160 -12.38 4.68 2.33
CA GLY A 160 -12.42 3.79 1.17
C GLY A 160 -12.54 2.32 1.57
N PHE A 161 -11.71 1.84 2.49
CA PHE A 161 -11.80 0.46 2.98
C PHE A 161 -13.07 0.19 3.78
N ALA A 162 -13.49 1.12 4.63
CA ALA A 162 -14.71 0.96 5.42
C ALA A 162 -15.95 0.79 4.53
N LYS A 163 -15.97 1.44 3.37
CA LYS A 163 -17.06 1.38 2.40
C LYS A 163 -17.02 0.14 1.48
N HIS A 164 -15.83 -0.35 1.14
CA HIS A 164 -15.65 -1.32 0.05
C HIS A 164 -15.07 -2.68 0.47
N VAL A 165 -14.70 -2.85 1.75
CA VAL A 165 -14.26 -4.12 2.31
C VAL A 165 -15.26 -4.54 3.37
N GLU A 166 -16.17 -5.47 3.04
CA GLU A 166 -17.31 -5.88 3.87
C GLU A 166 -17.24 -7.34 4.32
#